data_AF-A0A561VLE3-F1
#
_entry.id   AF-A0A561VLE3-F1
#
_cell.length_a   1.000
_cell.length_b   1.000
_cell.length_c   1.000
_cell.angle_alpha   90.00
_cell.angle_beta   90.00
_cell.angle_gamma   90.00
#
_symmetry.space_group_name_H-M   'P 1'
#
loop_
_entity.id
_entity.type
_entity.pdbx_description
1 polymer ?
#
loop_
_entity_poly.entity_id
_entity_poly.type
_entity_poly.pdbx_seq_one_letter_code
_entity_poly.pdbx_strand_id
1 'polypeptide(L)' 'MIKRLAEQLNVHPEALRNWIRQAEADAGERADRPTTDILEKNRRLLKENVELRRANEILKAASAYCAVTGSGSA' A
#
# COMPACT_ATOMS: atom_id res chain seq x y z
N MET A 1 -31.70 0.51 11.65
CA MET A 1 -31.36 -0.74 10.93
C MET A 1 -29.94 -1.21 11.21
N ILE A 2 -28.89 -0.42 10.91
CA ILE A 2 -27.47 -0.84 11.09
C ILE A 2 -27.15 -1.25 12.55
N LYS A 3 -27.62 -0.52 13.57
CA LYS A 3 -27.38 -0.86 14.99
C LYS A 3 -27.88 -2.27 15.36
N ARG A 4 -29.09 -2.62 14.94
CA ARG A 4 -29.69 -3.94 15.21
C ARG A 4 -28.92 -5.07 14.53
N LEU A 5 -28.52 -4.88 13.27
CA LEU A 5 -27.67 -5.84 12.55
C LEU A 5 -26.30 -6.00 13.20
N ALA A 6 -25.70 -4.90 13.66
CA ALA A 6 -24.42 -4.92 14.35
C ALA A 6 -24.50 -5.67 15.69
N GLU A 7 -25.58 -5.48 16.45
CA GLU A 7 -25.87 -6.24 17.68
C GLU A 7 -26.04 -7.74 17.38
N GLN A 8 -26.78 -8.10 16.32
CA GLN A 8 -26.96 -9.50 15.91
C GLN A 8 -25.66 -10.18 15.46
N LEU A 9 -24.76 -9.41 14.84
CA LEU A 9 -23.46 -9.88 14.39
C LEU A 9 -22.38 -9.77 15.49
N ASN A 10 -22.72 -9.22 16.66
CA ASN A 10 -21.79 -8.90 17.73
C ASN A 10 -20.58 -8.04 17.27
N VAL A 11 -20.84 -7.08 16.38
CA VAL A 11 -19.84 -6.15 15.82
C VAL A 11 -20.20 -4.73 16.24
N HIS A 12 -19.20 -3.87 16.40
CA HIS A 12 -19.45 -2.45 16.66
C HIS A 12 -20.23 -1.80 15.48
N PRO A 13 -21.32 -1.05 15.72
CA PRO A 13 -22.13 -0.47 14.65
C PRO A 13 -21.35 0.41 13.66
N GLU A 14 -20.35 1.13 14.16
CA GLU A 14 -19.46 1.96 13.34
C GLU A 14 -18.60 1.13 12.37
N ALA A 15 -18.13 -0.04 12.82
CA ALA A 15 -17.35 -0.95 11.98
C ALA A 15 -18.20 -1.53 10.85
N LEU A 16 -19.43 -1.96 11.17
CA LEU A 16 -20.38 -2.44 10.17
C LEU A 16 -20.71 -1.35 9.13
N ARG A 17 -20.90 -0.11 9.57
CA ARG A 17 -21.13 1.03 8.66
C ARG A 17 -19.94 1.27 7.73
N ASN A 18 -18.72 1.17 8.25
CA ASN A 18 -17.51 1.37 7.46
C ASN A 18 -17.31 0.26 6.41
N TRP A 19 -17.65 -0.98 6.74
CA TRP A 19 -17.63 -2.10 5.80
C TRP A 19 -18.67 -1.95 4.71
N ILE A 20 -19.90 -1.57 5.04
CA ILE A 20 -20.95 -1.30 4.04
C ILE A 20 -20.46 -0.22 3.07
N ARG A 21 -19.90 0.89 3.57
CA ARG A 21 -19.35 1.94 2.72
C ARG A 21 -18.20 1.47 1.84
N GLN A 22 -17.36 0.55 2.31
CA GLN A 22 -16.27 0.00 1.49
C GLN A 22 -16.84 -0.92 0.41
N ALA A 23 -17.84 -1.74 0.73
CA ALA A 23 -18.54 -2.59 -0.23
C ALA A 23 -19.25 -1.75 -1.31
N GLU A 24 -19.91 -0.65 -0.94
CA GLU A 24 -20.50 0.31 -1.89
C GLU A 24 -19.44 0.92 -2.82
N ALA A 25 -18.25 1.23 -2.30
CA ALA A 25 -17.14 1.73 -3.13
C ALA A 25 -16.59 0.64 -4.05
N ASP A 26 -16.42 -0.58 -3.54
CA ASP A 26 -15.96 -1.74 -4.32
C ASP A 26 -16.95 -2.13 -5.42
N ALA A 27 -18.25 -1.89 -5.21
CA ALA A 27 -19.30 -2.05 -6.20
C ALA A 27 -19.40 -0.87 -7.21
N GLY A 28 -18.64 0.20 -7.00
CA GLY A 28 -18.66 1.40 -7.86
C GLY A 28 -19.85 2.35 -7.59
N GLU A 29 -20.60 2.12 -6.52
CA GLU A 29 -21.73 2.96 -6.09
C GLU A 29 -21.25 4.22 -5.33
N ARG A 30 -19.98 4.23 -4.92
CA ARG A 30 -19.31 5.35 -4.25
C ARG A 30 -17.96 5.66 -4.88
N ALA A 31 -17.69 6.96 -5.05
CA ALA A 31 -16.41 7.49 -5.53
C ALA A 31 -15.65 8.31 -4.47
N ASP A 32 -16.21 8.46 -3.26
CA ASP A 32 -15.61 9.23 -2.15
C ASP A 32 -14.45 8.49 -1.46
N ARG A 33 -14.22 7.21 -1.81
CA ARG A 33 -13.13 6.39 -1.28
C ARG A 33 -12.60 5.42 -2.32
N PRO A 34 -11.31 5.02 -2.23
CA PRO A 34 -10.74 4.01 -3.12
C PRO A 34 -11.32 2.62 -2.83
N THR A 35 -11.36 1.79 -3.88
CA THR A 35 -11.70 0.38 -3.74
C THR A 35 -10.61 -0.39 -3.01
N THR A 36 -10.98 -1.54 -2.45
CA THR A 36 -10.07 -2.46 -1.76
C THR A 36 -8.93 -2.89 -2.69
N ASP A 37 -9.21 -3.13 -3.97
CA ASP A 37 -8.21 -3.45 -4.99
C ASP A 37 -7.18 -2.34 -5.19
N ILE A 38 -7.61 -1.08 -5.21
CA ILE A 38 -6.72 0.07 -5.37
C ILE A 38 -5.81 0.19 -4.14
N LEU A 39 -6.35 -0.03 -2.94
CA LEU A 39 -5.59 0.00 -1.68
C LEU A 39 -4.54 -1.12 -1.66
N GLU A 40 -4.90 -2.33 -2.08
CA GLU A 40 -3.97 -3.46 -2.13
C GLU A 40 -2.84 -3.23 -3.15
N LYS A 41 -3.19 -2.76 -4.36
CA LYS A 41 -2.19 -2.39 -5.39
C LYS A 41 -1.24 -1.33 -4.87
N ASN A 42 -1.74 -0.28 -4.22
CA ASN A 42 -0.91 0.74 -3.60
C ASN A 42 0.07 0.14 -2.58
N ARG A 43 -0.42 -0.73 -1.70
CA ARG A 43 0.43 -1.36 -0.69
C ARG A 43 1.54 -2.21 -1.32
N ARG A 44 1.25 -2.95 -2.40
CA ARG A 44 2.25 -3.72 -3.14
C ARG A 44 3.29 -2.81 -3.79
N LEU A 45 2.85 -1.76 -4.48
CA LEU A 45 3.73 -0.80 -5.14
C LEU A 45 4.62 -0.07 -4.14
N LEU A 46 4.11 0.28 -2.96
CA LEU A 46 4.92 0.92 -1.92
C LEU A 46 6.04 0.00 -1.42
N LYS A 47 5.76 -1.30 -1.24
CA LYS A 47 6.80 -2.28 -0.88
C LYS A 47 7.86 -2.41 -1.96
N GLU A 48 7.43 -2.57 -3.22
CA GLU A 48 8.33 -2.67 -4.36
C GLU A 48 9.18 -1.41 -4.51
N ASN A 49 8.61 -0.22 -4.32
CA ASN A 49 9.35 1.04 -4.39
C ASN A 49 10.44 1.13 -3.32
N VAL A 50 10.15 0.67 -2.10
CA VAL A 50 11.14 0.63 -1.01
C VAL A 50 12.30 -0.32 -1.36
N GLU A 51 11.98 -1.50 -1.89
CA GLU A 51 12.99 -2.48 -2.31
C GLU A 51 13.85 -1.96 -3.47
N LEU A 52 13.23 -1.37 -4.49
CA LEU A 52 13.92 -0.77 -5.63
C LEU A 52 14.81 0.41 -5.21
N ARG A 53 14.36 1.23 -4.26
CA ARG A 53 15.18 2.32 -3.70
C ARG A 53 16.41 1.78 -2.99
N ARG A 54 16.24 0.76 -2.15
CA ARG A 54 17.36 0.10 -1.45
C ARG A 54 18.35 -0.54 -2.43
N ALA A 55 17.87 -1.22 -3.46
CA ALA A 55 18.72 -1.81 -4.49
C ALA A 55 19.51 -0.73 -5.24
N ASN A 56 18.84 0.36 -5.63
CA ASN A 56 19.50 1.50 -6.30
C ASN A 56 20.56 2.15 -5.41
N GLU A 57 20.34 2.27 -4.11
CA GLU A 57 21.34 2.81 -3.18
C GLU A 57 22.60 1.94 -3.13
N ILE A 58 22.43 0.61 -3.08
CA ILE A 58 23.55 -0.34 -3.10
C ILE A 58 24.33 -0.23 -4.43
N LEU A 59 23.62 -0.22 -5.56
CA LEU A 59 24.25 -0.11 -6.87
C LEU A 59 24.99 1.21 -7.04
N LYS A 60 24.42 2.32 -6.57
CA LYS A 60 25.10 3.62 -6.54
C LYS A 60 26.36 3.57 -5.69
N ALA A 61 26.29 3.01 -4.49
CA ALA A 61 27.47 2.86 -3.62
C ALA A 61 28.56 2.00 -4.27
N ALA A 62 28.19 0.89 -4.91
CA ALA A 62 29.13 0.03 -5.64
C ALA A 62 29.77 0.76 -6.83
N SER A 63 28.98 1.51 -7.60
CA SER A 63 29.49 2.30 -8.73
C SER A 63 30.47 3.39 -8.27
N ALA A 64 30.17 4.08 -7.16
CA ALA A 64 31.07 5.06 -6.57
C ALA A 64 32.37 4.43 -6.08
N TYR A 65 32.30 3.27 -5.41
CA TYR A 65 33.48 2.52 -4.98
C TYR A 65 34.36 2.07 -6.16
N CYS A 66 33.74 1.56 -7.22
CA CYS A 66 34.45 1.13 -8.43
C CYS A 66 35.15 2.31 -9.12
N ALA A 67 34.51 3.48 -9.19
CA ALA A 67 35.12 4.69 -9.75
C ALA A 67 36.33 5.19 -8.94
N VAL A 68 36.27 5.11 -7.59
CA VAL A 68 37.38 5.52 -6.71
C VAL A 68 38.57 4.58 -6.79
N THR A 69 38.33 3.27 -6.91
CA THR A 69 39.39 2.26 -6.91
C THR A 69 39.97 1.99 -8.30
N GLY A 70 39.19 2.17 -9.37
CA GLY A 70 39.62 1.96 -10.76
C GLY A 70 40.49 3.09 -11.33
N SER A 71 40.47 4.29 -10.74
CA SER A 71 41.30 5.43 -11.17
C SER A 71 42.71 5.45 -10.57
N GLY A 72 43.08 4.46 -9.75
CA GLY A 72 44.37 4.37 -9.05
C GLY A 72 45.29 3.23 -9.52
N SER A 73 44.96 2.54 -10.62
CA SER A 73 45.74 1.40 -11.14
C SER A 73 46.20 1.59 -12.59
N ALA A 74 46.44 2.82 -13.02
CA ALA A 74 47.06 3.14 -14.31
C ALA A 74 48.37 3.88 -14.11
#